data_AF-R7KYX7-F1
#
_entry.id   AF-R7KYX7-F1
#
_cell.length_a   1.000
_cell.length_b   1.000
_cell.length_c   1.000
_cell.angle_alpha   90.00
_cell.angle_beta   90.00
_cell.angle_gamma   90.00
#
_symmetry.space_group_name_H-M   'P 1'
#
loop_
_entity.id
_entity.type
_entity.pdbx_description
1 polymer ?
#
loop_
_entity_poly.entity_id
_entity_poly.type
_entity_poly.pdbx_seq_one_letter_code
_entity_poly.pdbx_strand_id
1 'polypeptide(L)' 'MNGANERAVELFLDKKIGFNDIGRGVCAALDEIPVKCADSVDTVLEADKAARAFIDSRYHIC' A
#
# COMPACT_ATOMS: atom_id res chain seq x y z
N MET A 1 -4.96 -3.86 -2.23
CA MET A 1 -5.60 -2.55 -1.94
C MET A 1 -5.73 -2.31 -0.44
N ASN A 2 -6.19 -3.29 0.36
CA ASN A 2 -6.25 -3.15 1.83
C ASN A 2 -4.90 -2.79 2.48
N GLY A 3 -3.83 -3.57 2.23
CA GLY A 3 -2.51 -3.28 2.79
C GLY A 3 -1.93 -1.91 2.43
N ALA A 4 -2.15 -1.44 1.19
CA ALA A 4 -1.76 -0.09 0.80
C ALA A 4 -2.54 0.99 1.56
N ASN A 5 -3.84 0.79 1.72
CA ASN A 5 -4.69 1.72 2.47
C ASN A 5 -4.30 1.76 3.95
N GLU A 6 -4.14 0.60 4.60
CA GLU A 6 -3.72 0.54 6.01
C GLU A 6 -2.38 1.23 6.23
N ARG A 7 -1.38 0.95 5.37
CA ARG A 7 -0.08 1.59 5.50
C ARG A 7 -0.14 3.09 5.26
N ALA A 8 -0.91 3.55 4.27
CA ALA A 8 -1.07 4.98 4.02
C ALA A 8 -1.81 5.70 5.17
N VAL A 9 -2.82 5.06 5.76
CA VAL A 9 -3.51 5.58 6.95
C VAL A 9 -2.57 5.66 8.15
N GLU A 10 -1.74 4.64 8.39
CA GLU A 10 -0.70 4.69 9.43
C GLU A 10 0.22 5.91 9.23
N LEU A 11 0.71 6.13 8.01
CA LEU A 11 1.56 7.30 7.71
C LEU A 11 0.83 8.63 7.91
N PHE A 12 -0.47 8.70 7.61
CA PHE A 12 -1.30 9.88 7.86
C PHE A 12 -1.46 10.14 9.36
N LEU A 13 -1.74 9.10 10.15
CA LEU A 13 -1.86 9.21 11.61
C LEU A 13 -0.53 9.62 12.27
N ASP A 14 0.59 9.15 11.71
CA ASP A 14 1.95 9.57 12.06
C ASP A 14 2.31 10.98 11.57
N LYS A 15 1.41 11.68 10.87
CA LYS A 15 1.60 13.00 10.26
C LYS A 15 2.74 13.06 9.23
N LYS A 16 3.05 11.93 8.59
CA LYS A 16 4.09 11.81 7.54
C LYS A 16 3.57 12.14 6.15
N ILE A 17 2.27 11.97 5.90
CA ILE A 17 1.60 12.31 4.64
C ILE A 17 0.30 13.08 4.88
N GLY A 18 -0.21 13.79 3.87
CA GLY A 18 -1.49 14.48 3.94
C GLY A 18 -2.69 13.55 3.71
N PHE A 19 -3.89 14.00 4.09
CA PHE A 19 -5.13 13.22 3.91
C PHE A 19 -5.36 12.76 2.46
N ASN A 20 -5.13 13.65 1.49
CA ASN A 20 -5.29 13.33 0.07
C ASN A 20 -4.23 12.34 -0.45
N ASP A 21 -3.10 12.20 0.26
CA ASP A 21 -2.03 11.28 -0.13
C ASP A 21 -2.40 9.82 0.16
N ILE A 22 -3.38 9.57 1.04
CA ILE A 22 -3.95 8.24 1.26
C ILE A 22 -4.52 7.71 -0.05
N GLY A 23 -5.49 8.43 -0.64
CA GLY A 23 -6.12 8.03 -1.90
C GLY A 23 -5.12 7.96 -3.06
N ARG A 24 -4.22 8.95 -3.17
CA ARG A 24 -3.18 8.96 -4.21
C ARG A 24 -2.22 7.77 -4.10
N GLY A 25 -1.82 7.40 -2.89
CA GLY A 25 -0.95 6.25 -2.65
C GLY A 25 -1.63 4.94 -3.00
N VAL A 26 -2.90 4.79 -2.59
CA VAL A 26 -3.70 3.59 -2.86
C VAL A 26 -3.97 3.40 -4.36
N CYS A 27 -4.34 4.46 -5.08
CA CYS A 27 -4.53 4.41 -6.54
C CYS A 27 -3.22 4.03 -7.24
N ALA A 28 -2.10 4.66 -6.89
CA ALA A 28 -0.81 4.33 -7.47
C ALA A 28 -0.39 2.87 -7.20
N ALA A 29 -0.69 2.34 -6.02
CA ALA A 29 -0.42 0.94 -5.70
C ALA A 29 -1.26 -0.03 -6.56
N LEU A 30 -2.50 0.34 -6.89
CA LEU A 30 -3.36 -0.45 -7.78
C LEU A 30 -2.84 -0.45 -9.22
N ASP A 31 -2.28 0.67 -9.69
CA ASP A 31 -1.77 0.80 -11.05
C ASP A 31 -0.44 0.05 -11.24
N GLU A 32 0.41 0.01 -10.20
CA GLU A 32 1.78 -0.51 -10.28
C GLU A 32 1.92 -1.97 -9.85
N ILE A 33 1.09 -2.45 -8.91
CA ILE A 33 1.22 -3.81 -8.39
C ILE A 33 0.39 -4.77 -9.26
N PRO A 34 1.01 -5.77 -9.91
CA PRO A 34 0.29 -6.71 -10.74
C PRO A 34 -0.76 -7.49 -9.94
N VAL A 35 -1.99 -7.51 -10.44
CA VAL A 35 -3.07 -8.32 -9.86
C VAL A 35 -2.78 -9.80 -10.09
N LYS A 36 -2.76 -10.58 -9.02
CA LYS A 36 -2.68 -12.05 -9.04
C LYS A 36 -3.95 -12.63 -8.46
N CYS A 37 -4.35 -13.82 -8.93
CA CYS A 37 -5.44 -14.57 -8.33
C CYS A 37 -5.10 -14.93 -6.88
N ALA A 38 -6.03 -14.68 -5.96
CA ALA A 38 -5.90 -15.04 -4.54
C ALA A 38 -6.26 -16.52 -4.32
N ASP A 39 -5.49 -17.42 -4.93
CA ASP A 39 -5.73 -18.87 -4.90
C ASP A 39 -5.20 -19.57 -3.63
N SER A 40 -4.40 -18.84 -2.85
CA SER A 40 -3.67 -19.35 -1.69
C SER A 40 -3.44 -18.22 -0.69
N VAL A 41 -3.32 -18.57 0.60
CA VAL A 41 -3.01 -17.61 1.67
C VAL A 41 -1.68 -16.91 1.40
N ASP A 42 -0.67 -17.65 0.96
CA ASP A 42 0.65 -17.09 0.66
C ASP A 42 0.58 -16.02 -0.44
N THR A 43 -0.21 -16.24 -1.49
CA THR A 43 -0.37 -15.23 -2.56
C THR A 43 -1.03 -13.95 -2.04
N VAL A 44 -1.99 -14.06 -1.12
CA VAL A 44 -2.61 -12.90 -0.47
C VAL A 44 -1.61 -12.16 0.42
N LEU A 45 -0.81 -12.88 1.21
CA LEU A 45 0.19 -12.30 2.09
C LEU A 45 1.31 -11.59 1.32
N GLU A 46 1.78 -12.17 0.21
CA GLU A 46 2.76 -11.53 -0.66
C GLU A 46 2.21 -10.28 -1.34
N ALA A 47 0.94 -10.31 -1.76
CA ALA A 47 0.27 -9.12 -2.31
C ALA A 47 0.14 -8.01 -1.24
N ASP A 48 -0.16 -8.35 0.01
CA ASP A 48 -0.21 -7.37 1.11
C ASP A 48 1.17 -6.76 1.40
N LYS A 49 2.20 -7.60 1.50
CA LYS A 49 3.58 -7.16 1.72
C LYS A 49 4.08 -6.24 0.61
N ALA A 50 3.80 -6.56 -0.65
CA ALA A 50 4.13 -5.71 -1.78
C ALA A 50 3.39 -4.36 -1.71
N ALA A 51 2.11 -4.37 -1.34
CA ALA A 51 1.31 -3.15 -1.18
C ALA A 51 1.85 -2.22 -0.11
N ARG A 52 2.29 -2.75 1.05
CA ARG A 52 2.92 -1.95 2.11
C ARG A 52 4.27 -1.39 1.68
N ALA A 53 5.13 -2.24 1.11
CA ALA A 53 6.45 -1.83 0.62
C ALA A 53 6.38 -0.74 -0.45
N PHE A 54 5.37 -0.79 -1.33
CA PHE A 54 5.14 0.25 -2.32
C PHE A 54 4.85 1.62 -1.67
N ILE A 55 4.00 1.65 -0.64
CA ILE A 55 3.67 2.89 0.07
C ILE A 55 4.91 3.45 0.79
N ASP A 56 5.69 2.60 1.45
CA ASP A 56 6.93 3.01 2.12
C ASP A 56 7.94 3.61 1.12
N SER A 57 8.15 2.93 -0.01
CA SER A 57 9.03 3.41 -1.08
C SER A 57 8.56 4.75 -1.66
N ARG A 58 7.25 4.87 -1.94
CA ARG A 58 6.66 6.08 -2.52
C ARG A 58 6.87 7.31 -1.65
N TYR A 59 6.72 7.16 -0.34
CA TYR A 59 6.83 8.28 0.61
C TYR A 59 8.20 8.35 1.31
N HIS A 60 9.19 7.61 0.80
CA HIS A 60 10.59 7.66 1.22
C HIS A 60 10.75 7.36 2.73
N ILE A 61 9.95 6.42 3.22
CA ILE A 61 10.03 5.93 4.58
C ILE A 61 11.10 4.85 4.62
N CYS A 62 12.19 5.13 5.35
CA CYS A 62 13.26 4.16 5.63
C CYS A 62 12.79 3.03 6.55
#